data_AF-A0A2S9YMX3-F1
#
_entry.id   AF-A0A2S9YMX3-F1
#
_cell.length_a   1.000
_cell.length_b   1.000
_cell.length_c   1.000
_cell.angle_alpha   90.00
_cell.angle_beta   90.00
_cell.angle_gamma   90.00
#
_symmetry.space_group_name_H-M   'P 1'
#
loop_
_entity.id
_entity.type
_entity.pdbx_description
1 polymer ?
#
loop_
_entity_poly.entity_id
_entity_poly.type
_entity_poly.pdbx_seq_one_letter_code
_entity_poly.pdbx_strand_id
1 'polypeptide(L)'
;MTNPTHPIKQATVAALILLGCPATEVADTGTAASESTGGSETTDTTTTDTDTETGEPCTGETCSSTLTLRFAHALPLLDGPHRFRIETPAYELVCSVEAKLEGDKSCFGFAFADLSWTSELVTVSLTNPFFDTENNPEATPFDAITVSVERGEEVLFEAQVTVVPGDAMKPDPCGPSCWHAVADAMIE
;
A
#
# COMPACT_ATOMS: atom_id res chain seq x y z
N MET A 1 36.76 18.52 -43.88
CA MET A 1 35.44 19.17 -43.77
C MET A 1 34.93 18.88 -42.37
N THR A 2 35.04 19.87 -41.50
CA THR A 2 34.74 19.84 -40.07
C THR A 2 33.27 20.19 -39.85
N ASN A 3 32.51 19.35 -39.15
CA ASN A 3 31.14 19.65 -38.72
C ASN A 3 31.13 19.87 -37.19
N PRO A 4 30.45 20.91 -36.68
CA PRO A 4 30.70 21.46 -35.36
C PRO A 4 29.85 20.83 -34.25
N THR A 5 30.48 20.75 -33.08
CA THR A 5 29.92 20.42 -31.77
C THR A 5 28.90 21.48 -31.33
N HIS A 6 27.66 21.06 -31.03
CA HIS A 6 26.67 21.90 -30.36
C HIS A 6 26.87 21.86 -28.83
N PRO A 7 26.88 23.01 -28.13
CA PRO A 7 26.88 23.04 -26.67
C PRO A 7 25.48 22.85 -26.10
N ILE A 8 25.35 21.89 -25.18
CA ILE A 8 24.17 21.68 -24.33
C ILE A 8 24.10 22.82 -23.30
N LYS A 9 23.00 23.58 -23.32
CA LYS A 9 22.66 24.55 -22.28
C LYS A 9 22.14 23.79 -21.05
N GLN A 10 22.88 23.83 -19.95
CA GLN A 10 22.40 23.39 -18.64
C GLN A 10 21.37 24.40 -18.11
N ALA A 11 20.18 23.91 -17.76
CA ALA A 11 19.17 24.66 -17.03
C ALA A 11 19.30 24.36 -15.54
N THR A 12 19.30 25.44 -14.76
CA THR A 12 19.35 25.57 -13.31
C THR A 12 18.27 24.76 -12.59
N VAL A 13 18.63 24.09 -11.49
CA VAL A 13 17.69 23.77 -10.41
C VAL A 13 18.21 24.41 -9.13
N ALA A 14 17.43 25.34 -8.60
CA ALA A 14 17.69 26.06 -7.36
C ALA A 14 17.37 25.16 -6.16
N ALA A 15 18.28 25.14 -5.18
CA ALA A 15 18.09 24.47 -3.90
C ALA A 15 17.13 25.30 -3.02
N LEU A 16 15.99 24.70 -2.65
CA LEU A 16 15.08 25.25 -1.64
C LEU A 16 15.44 24.58 -0.30
N ILE A 17 16.19 25.28 0.53
CA ILE A 17 16.44 24.90 1.93
C ILE A 17 15.33 25.53 2.77
N LEU A 18 14.41 24.70 3.27
CA LEU A 18 13.40 25.10 4.25
C LEU A 18 13.65 24.34 5.57
N LEU A 19 14.02 25.16 6.56
CA LEU A 19 13.60 25.13 7.97
C LEU A 19 13.99 23.92 8.81
N GLY A 20 15.03 24.14 9.62
CA GLY A 20 15.18 23.48 10.91
C GLY A 20 14.13 23.98 11.90
N CYS A 21 13.52 23.06 12.63
CA CYS A 21 12.87 23.29 13.92
C CYS A 21 13.50 22.32 14.93
N PRO A 22 14.30 22.79 15.89
CA PRO A 22 14.62 22.02 17.07
C PRO A 22 13.58 22.22 18.19
N ALA A 23 13.25 21.08 18.80
CA ALA A 23 12.93 20.83 20.21
C ALA A 23 12.01 21.80 21.01
N THR A 24 10.91 21.21 21.48
CA THR A 24 10.45 21.14 22.88
C THR A 24 10.83 22.28 23.83
N GLU A 25 9.84 23.08 24.23
CA GLU A 25 9.66 23.55 25.61
C GLU A 25 8.15 23.67 25.92
N VAL A 26 7.66 22.86 26.85
CA VAL A 26 6.37 23.10 27.51
C VAL A 26 6.71 23.49 28.94
N ALA A 27 6.51 24.77 29.27
CA ALA A 27 6.59 25.26 30.63
C ALA A 27 5.39 26.16 30.92
N ASP A 28 4.74 25.80 32.03
CA ASP A 28 4.05 26.65 32.99
C ASP A 28 2.75 27.34 32.56
N THR A 29 1.66 26.88 33.17
CA THR A 29 0.56 27.77 33.59
C THR A 29 -0.12 27.18 34.82
N GLY A 30 0.29 27.69 35.99
CA GLY A 30 -0.64 28.36 36.88
C GLY A 30 -1.67 27.48 37.61
N THR A 31 -1.27 27.05 38.80
CA THR A 31 -2.14 26.73 39.93
C THR A 31 -3.20 27.82 40.15
N ALA A 32 -4.47 27.44 40.11
CA ALA A 32 -5.54 28.17 40.78
C ALA A 32 -6.32 27.19 41.65
N ALA A 33 -6.14 27.32 42.96
CA ALA A 33 -6.97 26.68 43.97
C ALA A 33 -8.40 27.22 43.86
N SER A 34 -9.37 26.33 44.02
CA SER A 34 -10.71 26.70 44.48
C SER A 34 -11.19 25.61 45.42
N GLU A 35 -11.24 25.99 46.69
CA GLU A 35 -11.96 25.27 47.73
C GLU A 35 -13.46 25.26 47.37
N SER A 36 -14.10 24.11 47.53
CA SER A 36 -15.52 24.04 47.85
C SER A 36 -15.79 22.84 48.72
N THR A 37 -16.50 23.11 49.80
CA THR A 37 -16.74 22.27 50.97
C THR A 37 -18.00 21.43 50.80
N GLY A 38 -17.90 20.13 51.13
CA GLY A 38 -18.89 19.42 51.95
C GLY A 38 -20.04 18.66 51.28
N GLY A 39 -20.21 17.39 51.71
CA GLY A 39 -21.44 16.60 51.58
C GLY A 39 -21.16 15.15 51.17
N SER A 40 -20.82 14.25 52.09
CA SER A 40 -21.72 13.37 52.86
C SER A 40 -21.86 11.98 52.24
N GLU A 41 -21.69 10.97 53.08
CA GLU A 41 -21.61 9.53 52.86
C GLU A 41 -22.72 8.92 51.99
N THR A 42 -22.42 7.85 51.24
CA THR A 42 -22.99 6.49 51.44
C THR A 42 -22.32 5.50 50.49
N THR A 43 -21.64 4.51 51.07
CA THR A 43 -21.22 3.27 50.43
C THR A 43 -22.45 2.44 50.10
N ASP A 44 -22.64 2.04 48.85
CA ASP A 44 -23.41 0.84 48.51
C ASP A 44 -22.77 0.16 47.31
N THR A 45 -21.88 -0.78 47.64
CA THR A 45 -21.28 -1.73 46.71
C THR A 45 -22.30 -2.82 46.45
N THR A 46 -23.12 -2.64 45.41
CA THR A 46 -23.86 -3.76 44.82
C THR A 46 -22.97 -4.42 43.78
N THR A 47 -22.21 -5.43 44.20
CA THR A 47 -21.48 -6.31 43.29
C THR A 47 -22.50 -7.23 42.63
N THR A 48 -22.94 -6.86 41.43
CA THR A 48 -23.59 -7.79 40.52
C THR A 48 -22.47 -8.56 39.83
N ASP A 49 -22.16 -9.76 40.33
CA ASP A 49 -21.34 -10.74 39.63
C ASP A 49 -22.07 -11.10 38.32
N THR A 50 -21.81 -10.33 37.28
CA THR A 50 -22.12 -10.71 35.92
C THR A 50 -20.94 -11.56 35.50
N ASP A 51 -21.10 -12.87 35.51
CA ASP A 51 -20.25 -13.82 34.80
C ASP A 51 -20.20 -13.36 33.34
N THR A 52 -19.25 -12.47 33.07
CA THR A 52 -18.95 -12.02 31.73
C THR A 52 -18.19 -13.19 31.15
N GLU A 53 -18.87 -14.00 30.35
CA GLU A 53 -18.25 -14.91 29.40
C GLU A 53 -17.22 -14.06 28.64
N THR A 54 -16.00 -14.09 29.15
CA THR A 54 -14.90 -13.30 28.61
C THR A 54 -14.54 -14.06 27.37
N GLY A 55 -15.09 -13.63 26.23
CA GLY A 55 -14.76 -14.16 24.93
C GLY A 55 -13.25 -14.30 24.80
N GLU A 56 -12.81 -15.27 24.01
CA GLU A 56 -11.40 -15.61 23.84
C GLU A 56 -10.55 -14.33 23.71
N PRO A 57 -9.49 -14.16 24.52
CA PRO A 57 -8.73 -12.92 24.52
C PRO A 57 -8.15 -12.71 23.13
N CYS A 58 -8.30 -11.49 22.59
CA CYS A 58 -7.67 -11.10 21.33
C CYS A 58 -6.18 -11.44 21.42
N THR A 59 -5.73 -12.39 20.58
CA THR A 59 -4.41 -13.02 20.72
C THR A 59 -3.29 -12.16 20.15
N GLY A 60 -3.63 -11.10 19.41
CA GLY A 60 -2.66 -10.20 18.78
C GLY A 60 -1.89 -10.85 17.64
N GLU A 61 -2.34 -12.01 17.14
CA GLU A 61 -1.73 -12.66 15.99
C GLU A 61 -1.96 -11.80 14.74
N THR A 62 -0.88 -11.21 14.23
CA THR A 62 -0.92 -10.38 13.04
C THR A 62 -0.93 -11.28 11.80
N CYS A 63 -2.00 -11.18 11.02
CA CYS A 63 -2.03 -11.75 9.67
C CYS A 63 -1.60 -10.71 8.64
N SER A 64 -1.12 -11.16 7.48
CA SER A 64 -0.76 -10.29 6.36
C SER A 64 -1.53 -10.70 5.11
N SER A 65 -2.14 -9.71 4.44
CA SER A 65 -2.81 -9.91 3.16
C SER A 65 -1.82 -9.82 2.01
N THR A 66 -2.09 -10.53 0.93
CA THR A 66 -1.31 -10.45 -0.32
C THR A 66 -2.24 -10.27 -1.52
N LEU A 67 -1.73 -9.57 -2.54
CA LEU A 67 -2.31 -9.56 -3.88
C LEU A 67 -1.21 -9.90 -4.87
N THR A 68 -1.39 -10.99 -5.60
CA THR A 68 -0.49 -11.39 -6.69
C THR A 68 -1.14 -11.11 -8.04
N LEU A 69 -0.54 -10.22 -8.81
CA LEU A 69 -0.96 -9.91 -10.18
C LEU A 69 -0.06 -10.69 -11.14
N ARG A 70 -0.67 -11.46 -12.04
CA ARG A 70 0.04 -12.28 -13.02
C ARG A 70 -0.39 -11.89 -14.42
N PHE A 71 0.56 -11.43 -15.21
CA PHE A 71 0.36 -11.01 -16.59
C PHE A 71 1.10 -11.97 -17.51
N ALA A 72 0.40 -12.97 -18.01
CA ALA A 72 0.94 -13.78 -19.11
C ALA A 72 1.04 -12.90 -20.35
N HIS A 73 2.12 -13.00 -21.13
CA HIS A 73 2.34 -12.06 -22.23
C HIS A 73 3.11 -12.60 -23.44
N ALA A 74 2.91 -11.94 -24.59
CA ALA A 74 3.73 -12.06 -25.80
C ALA A 74 4.54 -10.78 -26.10
N LEU A 75 4.69 -9.88 -25.12
CA LEU A 75 5.40 -8.62 -25.27
C LEU A 75 6.85 -8.79 -25.75
N PRO A 76 7.33 -7.95 -26.69
CA PRO A 76 8.70 -8.00 -27.18
C PRO A 76 9.66 -7.34 -26.17
N LEU A 77 9.96 -8.03 -25.07
CA LEU A 77 10.69 -7.46 -23.92
C LEU A 77 12.04 -6.81 -24.29
N LEU A 78 12.70 -7.24 -25.37
CA LEU A 78 13.99 -6.69 -25.79
C LEU A 78 13.88 -5.35 -26.53
N ASP A 79 12.68 -4.94 -26.97
CA ASP A 79 12.46 -3.71 -27.74
C ASP A 79 12.46 -2.45 -26.88
N GLY A 80 12.46 -2.59 -25.55
CA GLY A 80 12.54 -1.46 -24.64
C GLY A 80 11.92 -1.75 -23.29
N PRO A 81 12.03 -0.81 -22.33
CA PRO A 81 11.36 -0.96 -21.07
C PRO A 81 9.85 -0.90 -21.28
N HIS A 82 9.13 -1.84 -20.69
CA HIS A 82 7.68 -1.86 -20.65
C HIS A 82 7.22 -1.32 -19.30
N ARG A 83 6.29 -0.37 -19.31
CA ARG A 83 5.75 0.25 -18.10
C ARG A 83 4.36 -0.30 -17.83
N PHE A 84 4.21 -0.96 -16.69
CA PHE A 84 2.92 -1.43 -16.18
C PHE A 84 2.41 -0.38 -15.19
N ARG A 85 1.34 0.31 -15.55
CA ARG A 85 0.59 1.20 -14.66
C ARG A 85 -0.61 0.42 -14.16
N ILE A 86 -0.71 0.29 -12.84
CA ILE A 86 -1.78 -0.47 -12.19
C ILE A 86 -2.49 0.47 -11.23
N GLU A 87 -3.76 0.72 -11.50
CA GLU A 87 -4.64 1.59 -10.74
C GLU A 87 -5.59 0.74 -9.90
N THR A 88 -5.51 0.89 -8.60
CA THR A 88 -6.41 0.28 -7.63
C THR A 88 -7.41 1.34 -7.11
N PRO A 89 -8.49 0.94 -6.42
CA PRO A 89 -9.38 1.89 -5.76
C PRO A 89 -8.69 2.80 -4.73
N ALA A 90 -7.55 2.39 -4.16
CA ALA A 90 -6.88 3.10 -3.07
C ALA A 90 -5.60 3.85 -3.49
N TYR A 91 -4.91 3.38 -4.52
CA TYR A 91 -3.61 3.91 -4.97
C TYR A 91 -3.26 3.49 -6.39
N GLU A 92 -2.27 4.17 -6.95
CA GLU A 92 -1.64 3.82 -8.22
C GLU A 92 -0.23 3.28 -7.96
N LEU A 93 0.18 2.27 -8.72
CA LEU A 93 1.55 1.81 -8.78
C LEU A 93 2.07 1.72 -10.22
N VAL A 94 3.37 1.94 -10.37
CA VAL A 94 4.07 1.89 -11.65
C VAL A 94 5.26 0.95 -11.54
N CYS A 95 5.22 -0.14 -12.31
CA CYS A 95 6.27 -1.12 -12.41
C CYS A 95 6.96 -0.99 -13.79
N SER A 96 8.29 -1.09 -13.83
CA SER A 96 9.05 -1.04 -15.08
C SER A 96 9.83 -2.32 -15.29
N VAL A 97 9.46 -3.04 -16.35
CA VAL A 97 10.19 -4.19 -16.87
C VAL A 97 11.27 -3.65 -17.80
N GLU A 98 12.53 -3.98 -17.52
CA GLU A 98 13.68 -3.53 -18.32
C GLU A 98 13.76 -4.30 -19.64
N ALA A 99 14.62 -3.85 -20.58
CA ALA A 99 14.85 -4.53 -21.85
C ALA A 99 15.66 -5.83 -21.67
N LYS A 100 15.09 -6.82 -20.97
CA LYS A 100 15.68 -8.10 -20.56
C LYS A 100 14.60 -9.17 -20.51
N LEU A 101 14.99 -10.41 -20.80
CA LEU A 101 14.07 -11.56 -20.77
C LEU A 101 13.67 -11.97 -19.35
N GLU A 102 14.45 -11.63 -18.33
CA GLU A 102 14.14 -11.93 -16.94
C GLU A 102 14.72 -10.87 -16.01
N GLY A 103 14.14 -10.74 -14.83
CA GLY A 103 14.63 -9.87 -13.78
C GLY A 103 13.64 -9.65 -12.65
N ASP A 104 14.07 -8.86 -11.67
CA ASP A 104 13.31 -8.48 -10.49
C ASP A 104 13.59 -7.02 -10.12
N LYS A 105 12.60 -6.36 -9.52
CA LYS A 105 12.67 -4.96 -9.05
C LYS A 105 11.56 -4.65 -8.07
N SER A 106 11.62 -3.52 -7.40
CA SER A 106 10.45 -2.95 -6.71
C SER A 106 9.69 -1.99 -7.63
N CYS A 107 8.37 -1.91 -7.45
CA CYS A 107 7.54 -0.92 -8.13
C CYS A 107 7.54 0.41 -7.38
N PHE A 108 7.17 1.48 -8.08
CA PHE A 108 6.92 2.79 -7.48
C PHE A 108 5.44 2.93 -7.13
N GLY A 109 5.11 3.70 -6.08
CA GLY A 109 3.73 4.03 -5.69
C GLY A 109 3.20 3.23 -4.49
N PHE A 110 3.79 2.08 -4.17
CA PHE A 110 3.43 1.28 -3.00
C PHE A 110 4.68 0.65 -2.37
N ALA A 111 4.86 0.81 -1.05
CA ALA A 111 6.12 0.49 -0.36
C ALA A 111 6.45 -1.01 -0.30
N PHE A 112 5.46 -1.88 -0.51
CA PHE A 112 5.61 -3.34 -0.45
C PHE A 112 5.13 -3.99 -1.75
N ALA A 113 5.58 -3.44 -2.88
CA ALA A 113 5.31 -3.94 -4.22
C ALA A 113 6.59 -4.46 -4.88
N ASP A 114 6.65 -5.77 -5.06
CA ASP A 114 7.75 -6.46 -5.74
C ASP A 114 7.32 -6.90 -7.13
N LEU A 115 8.22 -6.74 -8.09
CA LEU A 115 8.07 -7.11 -9.49
C LEU A 115 9.09 -8.20 -9.82
N SER A 116 8.65 -9.22 -10.54
CA SER A 116 9.53 -10.16 -11.23
C SER A 116 8.98 -10.45 -12.62
N TRP A 117 9.86 -10.78 -13.57
CA TRP A 117 9.43 -11.15 -14.91
C TRP A 117 10.32 -12.24 -15.53
N THR A 118 9.72 -12.96 -16.46
CA THR A 118 10.35 -13.88 -17.41
C THR A 118 9.93 -13.49 -18.83
N SER A 119 10.30 -14.29 -19.84
CA SER A 119 9.89 -14.04 -21.23
C SER A 119 8.40 -14.23 -21.48
N GLU A 120 7.66 -14.84 -20.54
CA GLU A 120 6.26 -15.24 -20.73
C GLU A 120 5.33 -14.71 -19.63
N LEU A 121 5.88 -14.23 -18.52
CA LEU A 121 5.10 -13.87 -17.33
C LEU A 121 5.72 -12.67 -16.61
N VAL A 122 4.91 -11.67 -16.33
CA VAL A 122 5.20 -10.61 -15.36
C VAL A 122 4.37 -10.86 -14.10
N THR A 123 5.02 -10.87 -12.94
CA THR A 123 4.37 -11.04 -11.64
C THR A 123 4.62 -9.81 -10.77
N VAL A 124 3.55 -9.20 -10.24
CA VAL A 124 3.60 -8.15 -9.24
C VAL A 124 3.00 -8.68 -7.94
N SER A 125 3.77 -8.67 -6.86
CA SER A 125 3.36 -9.12 -5.53
C SER A 125 3.24 -7.92 -4.61
N LEU A 126 2.08 -7.77 -3.98
CA LEU A 126 1.79 -6.70 -3.03
C LEU A 126 1.57 -7.28 -1.63
N THR A 127 2.17 -6.68 -0.62
CA THR A 127 1.96 -7.04 0.80
C THR A 127 1.10 -6.00 1.50
N ASN A 128 0.05 -6.47 2.19
CA ASN A 128 -1.01 -5.66 2.81
C ASN A 128 -1.65 -4.61 1.87
N PRO A 129 -2.05 -4.99 0.65
CA PRO A 129 -2.53 -4.03 -0.35
C PRO A 129 -3.90 -3.44 -0.06
N PHE A 130 -4.70 -4.05 0.83
CA PHE A 130 -6.12 -3.71 1.03
C PHE A 130 -6.37 -2.84 2.26
N PHE A 131 -5.43 -2.83 3.20
CA PHE A 131 -5.66 -2.22 4.50
C PHE A 131 -5.64 -0.70 4.40
N ASP A 132 -6.78 -0.09 4.69
CA ASP A 132 -6.95 1.35 4.83
C ASP A 132 -7.83 1.59 6.05
N THR A 133 -7.32 2.26 7.07
CA THR A 133 -8.04 2.47 8.33
C THR A 133 -9.32 3.31 8.20
N GLU A 134 -9.41 4.14 7.17
CA GLU A 134 -10.54 5.05 6.95
C GLU A 134 -11.55 4.47 5.97
N ASN A 135 -11.07 3.94 4.85
CA ASN A 135 -11.92 3.54 3.72
C ASN A 135 -12.15 2.03 3.63
N ASN A 136 -11.27 1.20 4.20
CA ASN A 136 -11.36 -0.26 4.16
C ASN A 136 -10.79 -0.91 5.44
N PRO A 137 -11.40 -0.66 6.61
CA PRO A 137 -10.85 -1.11 7.89
C PRO A 137 -10.80 -2.63 8.04
N GLU A 138 -11.66 -3.35 7.31
CA GLU A 138 -11.72 -4.81 7.27
C GLU A 138 -10.71 -5.43 6.28
N ALA A 139 -9.92 -4.61 5.57
CA ALA A 139 -8.96 -5.02 4.56
C ALA A 139 -9.55 -5.95 3.48
N THR A 140 -10.81 -5.72 3.08
CA THR A 140 -11.47 -6.54 2.07
C THR A 140 -10.80 -6.34 0.70
N PRO A 141 -10.54 -7.39 -0.09
CA PRO A 141 -9.94 -7.24 -1.42
C PRO A 141 -10.79 -6.37 -2.34
N PHE A 142 -10.13 -5.69 -3.27
CA PHE A 142 -10.81 -4.97 -4.35
C PHE A 142 -11.60 -5.94 -5.23
N ASP A 143 -12.67 -5.48 -5.87
CA ASP A 143 -13.37 -6.30 -6.88
C ASP A 143 -12.57 -6.40 -8.19
N ALA A 144 -11.93 -5.29 -8.57
CA ALA A 144 -11.14 -5.18 -9.79
C ALA A 144 -10.10 -4.06 -9.68
N ILE A 145 -9.14 -4.11 -10.60
CA ILE A 145 -8.10 -3.09 -10.81
C ILE A 145 -8.04 -2.74 -12.30
N THR A 146 -7.50 -1.56 -12.63
CA THR A 146 -7.21 -1.20 -14.02
C THR A 146 -5.71 -1.37 -14.28
N VAL A 147 -5.35 -1.96 -15.41
CA VAL A 147 -3.97 -2.19 -15.81
C VAL A 147 -3.77 -1.64 -17.21
N SER A 148 -2.74 -0.81 -17.38
CA SER A 148 -2.24 -0.42 -18.70
C SER A 148 -0.75 -0.74 -18.84
N VAL A 149 -0.35 -1.14 -20.05
CA VAL A 149 1.03 -1.46 -20.40
C VAL A 149 1.45 -0.62 -21.57
N GLU A 150 2.58 0.06 -21.40
CA GLU A 150 3.09 1.03 -22.37
C GLU A 150 4.55 0.75 -22.73
N ARG A 151 4.93 1.12 -23.96
CA ARG A 151 6.32 1.19 -24.42
C ARG A 151 6.58 2.55 -25.02
N GLY A 152 7.29 3.40 -24.28
CA GLY A 152 7.44 4.80 -24.65
C GLY A 152 6.10 5.53 -24.55
N GLU A 153 5.57 6.01 -25.69
CA GLU A 153 4.26 6.67 -25.79
C GLU A 153 3.16 5.75 -26.33
N GLU A 154 3.51 4.52 -26.71
CA GLU A 154 2.57 3.54 -27.27
C GLU A 154 1.90 2.76 -26.14
N VAL A 155 0.57 2.72 -26.11
CA VAL A 155 -0.22 1.84 -25.24
C VAL A 155 -0.38 0.50 -25.95
N LEU A 156 0.15 -0.56 -25.34
CA LEU A 156 0.12 -1.92 -25.87
C LEU A 156 -1.07 -2.71 -25.33
N PHE A 157 -1.47 -2.42 -24.10
CA PHE A 157 -2.56 -3.12 -23.41
C PHE A 157 -3.25 -2.18 -22.43
N GLU A 158 -4.57 -2.30 -22.32
CA GLU A 158 -5.37 -1.65 -21.29
C GLU A 158 -6.60 -2.51 -20.99
N ALA A 159 -6.80 -2.86 -19.71
CA ALA A 159 -7.96 -3.64 -19.29
C ALA A 159 -8.29 -3.42 -17.82
N GLN A 160 -9.55 -3.69 -17.47
CA GLN A 160 -9.96 -3.94 -16.10
C GLN A 160 -9.80 -5.43 -15.79
N VAL A 161 -9.09 -5.75 -14.71
CA VAL A 161 -8.76 -7.11 -14.29
C VAL A 161 -9.47 -7.43 -12.98
N THR A 162 -10.24 -8.51 -12.96
CA THR A 162 -10.93 -8.98 -11.75
C THR A 162 -9.94 -9.51 -10.73
N VAL A 163 -10.14 -9.14 -9.48
CA VAL A 163 -9.38 -9.67 -8.35
C VAL A 163 -10.17 -10.82 -7.72
N VAL A 164 -9.53 -11.98 -7.61
CA VAL A 164 -10.09 -13.15 -6.93
C VAL A 164 -9.56 -13.15 -5.49
N PRO A 165 -10.41 -12.98 -4.46
CA PRO A 165 -9.96 -12.70 -3.09
C PRO A 165 -9.30 -13.87 -2.35
N GLY A 166 -9.57 -15.12 -2.78
CA GLY A 166 -9.22 -16.31 -2.01
C GLY A 166 -10.10 -16.47 -0.75
N ASP A 167 -9.73 -17.41 0.11
CA ASP A 167 -10.41 -17.63 1.40
C ASP A 167 -9.94 -16.61 2.44
N ALA A 168 -10.90 -16.07 3.20
CA ALA A 168 -10.61 -15.19 4.33
C ALA A 168 -9.96 -15.97 5.47
N MET A 169 -8.86 -15.46 6.00
CA MET A 169 -8.20 -15.98 7.19
C MET A 169 -8.35 -15.00 8.34
N LYS A 170 -8.81 -15.48 9.50
CA LYS A 170 -9.02 -14.65 10.69
C LYS A 170 -8.38 -15.32 11.93
N PRO A 171 -7.04 -15.19 12.10
CA PRO A 171 -6.36 -15.80 13.24
C PRO A 171 -6.61 -15.07 14.56
N ASP A 172 -6.86 -13.76 14.54
CA ASP A 172 -7.33 -13.00 15.70
C ASP A 172 -8.84 -12.70 15.55
N PRO A 173 -9.70 -13.13 16.49
CA PRO A 173 -11.14 -12.84 16.45
C PRO A 173 -11.45 -11.32 16.44
N CYS A 174 -10.53 -10.50 16.93
CA CYS A 174 -10.65 -9.06 17.06
C CYS A 174 -9.96 -8.26 15.94
N GLY A 175 -9.13 -8.91 15.11
CA GLY A 175 -8.40 -8.28 14.01
C GLY A 175 -9.14 -8.31 12.67
N PRO A 176 -8.65 -7.55 11.67
CA PRO A 176 -9.17 -7.65 10.31
C PRO A 176 -8.90 -9.03 9.73
N SER A 177 -9.69 -9.42 8.73
CA SER A 177 -9.39 -10.64 7.97
C SER A 177 -8.21 -10.40 7.04
N CYS A 178 -7.43 -11.46 6.79
CA CYS A 178 -6.38 -11.44 5.79
C CYS A 178 -6.70 -12.33 4.60
N TRP A 179 -6.18 -11.92 3.45
CA TRP A 179 -6.59 -12.43 2.16
C TRP A 179 -5.38 -12.78 1.31
N HIS A 180 -5.48 -13.85 0.54
CA HIS A 180 -4.50 -14.22 -0.47
C HIS A 180 -5.16 -14.09 -1.84
N ALA A 181 -5.17 -12.86 -2.34
CA ALA A 181 -5.88 -12.53 -3.57
C ALA A 181 -4.97 -12.67 -4.79
N VAL A 182 -5.58 -12.97 -5.93
CA VAL A 182 -4.90 -13.11 -7.22
C VAL A 182 -5.66 -12.39 -8.30
N ALA A 183 -4.95 -11.75 -9.23
CA ALA A 183 -5.54 -11.23 -10.46
C ALA A 183 -4.71 -11.69 -11.65
N ASP A 184 -5.38 -12.18 -12.69
CA ASP A 184 -4.76 -12.76 -13.87
C ASP A 184 -5.18 -12.00 -15.12
N ALA A 185 -4.23 -11.69 -15.99
CA ALA A 185 -4.51 -11.17 -17.32
C ALA A 185 -3.55 -11.74 -18.37
N MET A 186 -4.00 -11.74 -19.63
CA MET A 186 -3.21 -12.11 -20.79
C MET A 186 -2.99 -10.86 -21.67
N ILE A 187 -1.75 -10.63 -22.07
CA ILE A 187 -1.33 -9.53 -22.95
C ILE A 187 -0.85 -10.14 -24.26
N GLU A 188 -1.64 -9.98 -25.32
CA GLU A 188 -1.37 -10.54 -26.66
C GLU A 188 -0.70 -9.53 -27.60
#